data_AF-A0A128A532-F1
#
_entry.id   AF-A0A128A532-F1
#
_cell.length_a   1.000
_cell.length_b   1.000
_cell.length_c   1.000
_cell.angle_alpha   90.00
_cell.angle_beta   90.00
_cell.angle_gamma   90.00
#
_symmetry.space_group_name_H-M   'P 1'
#
loop_
_entity.id
_entity.type
_entity.pdbx_description
1 polymer ?
#
loop_
_entity_poly.entity_id
_entity_poly.type
_entity_poly.pdbx_seq_one_letter_code
_entity_poly.pdbx_strand_id
1 'polypeptide(L)'
;MALIETHKNLFLEECSRLTMLVFDCLQKLEKKPSDPDMIERMVNAADVIRGGAKFLQDADLELNSKMLIELFKGVKDARTRQMGLEMMLSRFRILVDKSHSRSFLKQF
;
A
#
# COMPACT_ATOMS: atom_id res chain seq x y z
N MET A 1 13.43 -2.30 25.81
CA MET A 1 12.47 -1.30 25.30
C MET A 1 12.98 -0.60 24.03
N ALA A 2 14.22 -0.10 23.98
CA ALA A 2 14.77 0.58 22.78
C ALA A 2 14.77 -0.27 21.49
N LEU A 3 15.08 -1.57 21.56
CA LEU A 3 15.14 -2.44 20.38
C LEU A 3 13.79 -2.59 19.67
N ILE A 4 12.69 -2.69 20.42
CA ILE A 4 11.34 -2.83 19.84
C ILE A 4 10.95 -1.55 19.10
N GLU A 5 11.35 -0.39 19.62
CA GLU A 5 11.06 0.91 19.02
C GLU A 5 11.85 1.13 17.72
N THR A 6 13.11 0.72 17.68
CA THR A 6 13.92 0.73 16.44
C THR A 6 13.29 -0.14 15.36
N HIS A 7 12.85 -1.35 15.69
CA HIS A 7 12.17 -2.23 14.74
C HIS A 7 10.85 -1.61 14.25
N LYS A 8 10.04 -1.02 15.15
CA LYS A 8 8.80 -0.32 14.74
C LYS A 8 9.08 0.81 13.77
N ASN A 9 10.13 1.61 13.98
CA ASN A 9 10.48 2.67 13.03
C ASN A 9 10.88 2.12 11.66
N LEU A 10 11.66 1.05 11.59
CA LEU A 10 11.99 0.38 10.32
C LEU A 10 10.73 -0.11 9.59
N PHE A 11 9.81 -0.74 10.30
CA PHE A 11 8.54 -1.18 9.71
C PHE A 11 7.65 -0.01 9.28
N LEU A 12 7.62 1.09 10.03
CA LEU A 12 6.86 2.29 9.66
C LEU A 12 7.41 2.91 8.36
N GLU A 13 8.73 3.02 8.23
CA GLU A 13 9.39 3.55 7.04
C GLU A 13 9.13 2.65 5.82
N GLU A 14 9.31 1.33 5.98
CA GLU A 14 9.11 0.38 4.90
C GLU A 14 7.64 0.33 4.45
N CYS A 15 6.69 0.29 5.40
CA CYS A 15 5.27 0.38 5.09
C CYS A 15 4.94 1.67 4.34
N SER A 16 5.47 2.81 4.78
CA SER A 16 5.22 4.10 4.13
C SER A 16 5.77 4.11 2.69
N ARG A 17 6.98 3.58 2.48
CA ARG A 17 7.61 3.45 1.17
C ARG A 17 6.79 2.56 0.24
N LEU A 18 6.32 1.42 0.74
CA LEU A 18 5.52 0.48 -0.04
C LEU A 18 4.12 1.02 -0.32
N THR A 19 3.50 1.76 0.61
CA THR A 19 2.21 2.43 0.37
C THR A 19 2.30 3.41 -0.80
N MET A 20 3.38 4.20 -0.88
CA MET A 20 3.62 5.08 -2.05
C MET A 20 3.81 4.27 -3.33
N LEU A 21 4.59 3.20 -3.29
CA LEU A 21 4.77 2.31 -4.46
C LEU A 21 3.45 1.73 -4.95
N VAL A 22 2.58 1.29 -4.03
CA VAL A 22 1.25 0.79 -4.39
C VAL A 22 0.42 1.89 -5.04
N PHE A 23 0.42 3.09 -4.47
CA PHE A 23 -0.31 4.23 -5.04
C PHE A 23 0.18 4.58 -6.45
N ASP A 24 1.49 4.61 -6.67
CA ASP A 24 2.09 4.85 -7.99
C ASP A 24 1.69 3.75 -9.00
N CYS A 25 1.71 2.49 -8.59
CA CYS A 25 1.26 1.37 -9.43
C CYS A 25 -0.21 1.53 -9.82
N LEU A 26 -1.08 1.87 -8.86
CA LEU A 26 -2.50 2.11 -9.12
C LEU A 26 -2.70 3.24 -10.15
N GLN A 27 -1.99 4.37 -10.02
CA GLN A 27 -2.07 5.49 -10.97
C GLN A 27 -1.58 5.12 -12.37
N LYS A 28 -0.54 4.27 -12.46
CA LYS A 28 -0.03 3.77 -13.75
C LYS A 28 -1.03 2.82 -14.38
N LEU A 29 -1.67 1.96 -13.59
CA LEU A 29 -2.68 1.01 -14.05
C LEU A 29 -3.95 1.70 -14.58
N GLU A 30 -4.31 2.89 -14.10
CA GLU A 30 -5.40 3.69 -14.75
C GLU A 30 -5.10 3.99 -16.22
N LYS A 31 -3.82 4.23 -16.54
CA LYS A 31 -3.38 4.61 -17.89
C LYS A 31 -3.01 3.39 -18.73
N LYS A 32 -2.46 2.36 -18.10
CA LYS A 32 -1.99 1.11 -18.74
C LYS A 32 -2.51 -0.10 -17.96
N PRO A 33 -3.80 -0.45 -18.10
CA PRO A 33 -4.42 -1.46 -17.25
C PRO A 33 -4.02 -2.92 -17.57
N SER A 34 -3.48 -3.17 -18.76
CA SER A 34 -3.00 -4.48 -19.20
C SER A 34 -1.49 -4.63 -18.98
N ASP A 35 -1.03 -4.34 -17.77
CA ASP A 35 0.38 -4.48 -17.36
C ASP A 35 0.48 -5.48 -16.19
N PRO A 36 0.59 -6.80 -16.48
CA PRO A 36 0.55 -7.83 -15.46
C PRO A 36 1.71 -7.71 -14.46
N ASP A 37 2.89 -7.28 -14.90
CA ASP A 37 4.06 -7.07 -14.04
C ASP A 37 3.80 -5.95 -13.03
N MET A 38 3.12 -4.88 -13.46
CA MET A 38 2.70 -3.79 -12.58
C MET A 38 1.67 -4.25 -11.55
N ILE A 39 0.71 -5.09 -11.96
CA ILE A 39 -0.30 -5.66 -11.06
C ILE A 39 0.37 -6.56 -10.01
N GLU A 40 1.26 -7.45 -10.45
CA GLU A 40 1.98 -8.35 -9.55
C GLU A 40 2.86 -7.59 -8.56
N ARG A 41 3.60 -6.57 -9.03
CA ARG A 41 4.41 -5.70 -8.18
C ARG A 41 3.56 -5.03 -7.09
N MET A 42 2.40 -4.50 -7.46
CA MET A 42 1.47 -3.86 -6.54
C MET A 42 0.92 -4.85 -5.49
N VAL A 43 0.53 -6.05 -5.91
CA VAL A 43 0.01 -7.11 -5.03
C VAL A 43 1.09 -7.58 -4.05
N ASN A 44 2.32 -7.79 -4.51
CA ASN A 44 3.44 -8.21 -3.66
C ASN A 44 3.79 -7.14 -2.62
N ALA A 45 3.81 -5.86 -3.01
CA ALA A 45 4.00 -4.77 -2.08
C ALA A 45 2.90 -4.72 -1.02
N ALA A 46 1.64 -4.89 -1.41
CA ALA A 46 0.53 -4.95 -0.46
C ALA A 46 0.62 -6.14 0.51
N ASP A 47 1.11 -7.30 0.10
CA ASP A 47 1.28 -8.42 1.03
C ASP A 47 2.37 -8.16 2.07
N VAL A 48 3.47 -7.51 1.69
CA VAL A 48 4.50 -7.06 2.63
C VAL A 48 3.94 -6.01 3.60
N ILE A 49 3.20 -5.02 3.09
CA ILE A 49 2.52 -4.01 3.94
C ILE A 49 1.58 -4.69 4.93
N ARG A 50 0.78 -5.67 4.49
CA ARG A 50 -0.15 -6.41 5.37
C ARG A 50 0.58 -7.06 6.54
N GLY A 51 1.76 -7.65 6.28
CA GLY A 51 2.61 -8.20 7.34
C GLY A 51 3.14 -7.14 8.30
N GLY A 52 3.68 -6.03 7.76
CA GLY A 52 4.18 -4.92 8.57
C GLY A 52 3.10 -4.22 9.38
N ALA A 53 1.91 -4.03 8.81
CA ALA A 53 0.76 -3.41 9.47
C ALA A 53 0.29 -4.22 10.69
N LYS A 54 0.29 -5.55 10.62
CA LYS A 54 0.02 -6.42 11.78
C LYS A 54 1.01 -6.21 12.91
N PHE A 55 2.31 -6.13 12.58
CA PHE A 55 3.35 -5.87 13.57
C PHE A 55 3.19 -4.49 14.23
N LEU A 56 2.82 -3.49 13.42
CA LEU A 56 2.58 -2.12 13.86
C LEU A 56 1.21 -1.90 14.52
N GLN A 57 0.32 -2.90 14.47
CA GLN A 57 -1.08 -2.80 14.90
C GLN A 57 -1.87 -1.69 14.17
N ASP A 58 -1.53 -1.44 12.90
CA ASP A 58 -2.23 -0.49 12.04
C ASP A 58 -3.35 -1.21 11.25
N ALA A 59 -4.54 -1.28 11.86
CA ALA A 59 -5.68 -2.02 11.31
C ALA A 59 -6.21 -1.43 9.99
N ASP A 60 -6.13 -0.11 9.79
CA ASP A 60 -6.56 0.54 8.55
C ASP A 60 -5.61 0.14 7.41
N LEU A 61 -4.30 0.20 7.64
CA LEU A 61 -3.31 -0.20 6.66
C LEU A 61 -3.38 -1.71 6.34
N GLU A 62 -3.60 -2.55 7.35
CA GLU A 62 -3.78 -3.99 7.16
C GLU A 62 -5.01 -4.28 6.27
N LEU A 63 -6.16 -3.66 6.58
CA LEU A 63 -7.41 -3.88 5.85
C LEU A 63 -7.29 -3.46 4.38
N ASN A 64 -6.80 -2.24 4.12
CA ASN A 64 -6.68 -1.75 2.74
C ASN A 64 -5.69 -2.58 1.92
N SER A 65 -4.61 -3.06 2.53
CA SER A 65 -3.64 -3.95 1.87
C SER A 65 -4.24 -5.31 1.56
N LYS A 66 -5.00 -5.89 2.50
CA LYS A 66 -5.73 -7.15 2.29
C LYS A 66 -6.73 -7.03 1.14
N MET A 67 -7.54 -5.97 1.12
CA MET A 67 -8.54 -5.74 0.07
C MET A 67 -7.89 -5.62 -1.31
N LEU A 68 -6.76 -4.93 -1.42
CA LEU A 68 -6.02 -4.83 -2.68
C LEU A 68 -5.59 -6.20 -3.19
N ILE A 69 -5.00 -7.02 -2.31
CA ILE A 69 -4.58 -8.39 -2.67
C ILE A 69 -5.77 -9.20 -3.17
N GLU A 70 -6.90 -9.17 -2.46
CA GLU A 70 -8.11 -9.94 -2.84
C GLU A 70 -8.68 -9.50 -4.20
N LEU A 71 -8.59 -8.21 -4.52
CA LEU A 71 -9.08 -7.68 -5.80
C LEU A 71 -8.18 -8.02 -6.99
N PHE A 72 -6.86 -8.00 -6.78
CA PHE A 72 -5.89 -7.98 -7.88
C PHE A 72 -4.99 -9.23 -7.98
N LYS A 73 -4.98 -10.12 -6.98
CA LYS A 73 -4.19 -11.35 -7.06
C LYS A 73 -4.64 -12.22 -8.24
N GLY A 74 -3.70 -12.54 -9.12
CA GLY A 74 -3.95 -13.35 -10.33
C GLY A 74 -4.67 -12.59 -11.46
N VAL A 75 -4.91 -11.29 -11.30
CA VAL A 75 -5.50 -10.45 -12.36
C VAL A 75 -4.41 -10.10 -13.39
N LYS A 76 -4.73 -10.29 -14.67
CA LYS A 76 -3.84 -9.92 -15.79
C LYS A 76 -4.19 -8.58 -16.42
N ASP A 77 -5.39 -8.08 -16.17
CA ASP A 77 -5.91 -6.83 -16.72
C ASP A 77 -6.80 -6.12 -15.70
N ALA A 78 -6.38 -4.93 -15.27
CA ALA A 78 -7.07 -4.14 -14.25
C ALA A 78 -8.46 -3.65 -14.69
N ARG A 79 -8.79 -3.63 -15.99
CA ARG A 79 -10.13 -3.28 -16.48
C ARG A 79 -11.21 -4.23 -15.96
N THR A 80 -10.85 -5.49 -15.73
CA THR A 80 -11.75 -6.49 -15.14
C THR A 80 -12.17 -6.16 -13.70
N ARG A 81 -11.46 -5.20 -13.07
CA ARG A 81 -11.64 -4.75 -11.69
C ARG A 81 -11.69 -3.22 -11.61
N GLN A 82 -12.22 -2.53 -12.63
CA GLN A 82 -12.17 -1.07 -12.72
C GLN A 82 -12.71 -0.34 -11.47
N MET A 83 -13.88 -0.73 -10.96
CA MET A 83 -14.42 -0.14 -9.71
C MET A 83 -13.49 -0.40 -8.50
N GLY A 84 -12.85 -1.58 -8.47
CA GLY A 84 -11.86 -1.92 -7.45
C GLY A 84 -10.59 -1.06 -7.57
N LEU A 85 -10.15 -0.75 -8.80
CA LEU A 85 -9.02 0.13 -9.06
C LEU A 85 -9.28 1.55 -8.55
N GLU A 86 -10.42 2.13 -8.92
CA GLU A 86 -10.85 3.48 -8.49
C GLU A 86 -10.99 3.57 -6.97
N MET A 87 -11.62 2.56 -6.35
CA MET A 87 -11.74 2.48 -4.89
C MET A 87 -10.36 2.44 -4.22
N MET A 88 -9.43 1.64 -4.76
CA MET A 88 -8.11 1.49 -4.16
C MET A 88 -7.23 2.71 -4.34
N LEU A 89 -7.34 3.43 -5.45
CA LEU A 89 -6.70 4.73 -5.65
C LEU A 89 -7.10 5.73 -4.58
N SER A 90 -8.40 5.86 -4.33
CA SER A 90 -8.92 6.80 -3.32
C SER A 90 -8.38 6.44 -1.92
N ARG A 91 -8.42 5.16 -1.56
CA ARG A 91 -7.95 4.68 -0.25
C ARG A 91 -6.44 4.85 -0.07
N PHE A 92 -5.63 4.45 -1.05
CA PHE A 92 -4.18 4.58 -0.96
C PHE A 92 -3.71 6.02 -1.03
N ARG A 93 -4.43 6.92 -1.70
CA ARG A 93 -4.16 8.37 -1.63
C ARG A 93 -4.24 8.87 -0.18
N ILE A 94 -5.33 8.56 0.52
CA ILE A 94 -5.52 8.94 1.93
C ILE A 94 -4.39 8.39 2.81
N LEU A 95 -3.95 7.14 2.57
CA LEU A 95 -2.86 6.54 3.32
C LEU A 95 -1.50 7.23 3.07
N VAL A 96 -1.22 7.62 1.83
CA VAL A 96 -0.02 8.40 1.48
C VAL A 96 -0.05 9.80 2.11
N ASP A 97 -1.20 10.48 2.11
CA ASP A 97 -1.33 11.81 2.71
C ASP A 97 -1.13 11.76 4.24
N LYS A 98 -1.63 10.70 4.89
CA LYS A 98 -1.41 10.43 6.32
C LYS A 98 0.07 10.15 6.63
N SER A 99 0.79 9.40 5.79
CA SER A 99 2.20 9.08 6.03
C SER A 99 3.11 10.31 5.90
N HIS A 100 2.83 11.19 4.94
CA HIS A 100 3.52 12.48 4.78
C HIS A 100 3.31 13.39 5.99
N SER A 101 2.08 13.46 6.51
CA SER A 101 1.77 14.26 7.71
C SER A 101 2.53 13.76 8.96
N ARG A 102 2.71 12.44 9.12
CA ARG A 102 3.50 11.85 10.22
C ARG A 102 5.00 12.10 10.07
N SER A 103 5.53 12.12 8.84
CA SER A 103 6.93 12.47 8.56
C SER A 103 7.24 13.93 8.89
N PHE A 104 6.30 14.84 8.57
CA PHE A 104 6.43 16.27 8.89
C PHE A 104 6.45 16.55 10.40
N LEU A 105 5.65 15.82 11.18
CA LEU A 105 5.59 15.96 12.64
C LEU A 105 6.81 15.40 13.39
N LYS A 106 7.67 14.59 12.74
CA LYS A 106 8.92 14.10 13.34
C LYS A 106 10.10 15.10 13.20
N GLN A 107 9.90 16.23 12.53
CA GLN A 107 10.94 17.25 12.28
C GLN A 107 10.87 18.46 13.22
N PHE A 108 9.93 18.48 14.17
CA PHE A 108 9.76 19.50 15.21
C PHE A 108 9.70 18.83 16.60
#